data_AF-A0A9D5L737-F1
#
_entry.id   AF-A0A9D5L737-F1
#
_cell.length_a   1.000
_cell.length_b   1.000
_cell.length_c   1.000
_cell.angle_alpha   90.00
_cell.angle_beta   90.00
_cell.angle_gamma   90.00
#
_symmetry.space_group_name_H-M   'P 1'
#
loop_
_entity.id
_entity.type
_entity.pdbx_description
1 polymer ?
#
loop_
_entity_poly.entity_id
_entity_poly.type
_entity_poly.pdbx_seq_one_letter_code
_entity_poly.pdbx_strand_id
1 'polypeptide(L)'
;MNRVVIIGNGFDLAHSLPTRYEDFINWYWEQWGQRLRSYSGKFAEDMFCSFRLKENIGLAGWYLVWGYRYQILFKQYSDRELVEIAINDKEMCDFCINSVFFSRICEAIESKGWVDIEREYYNLLRDAVLRPENCNYTISELNCQLRQVQNLLAEYLSFVTSVEIKCDERIHQQIYGRIRKNDICISQILKYYDYVRCLIDGADNEYQRLLCRYGIDGHTRHYMTIDIKRLAQFPDATNIEDVYLKDLILPENILFLNFNYTGVADIYGTTKVSTVNHIHGDLSNPDSIIFGYGDELDDDYKELLKQTDKENLNNIKSIKYLESSNYRDLLRFIESAPYQVYIMGHSCGNSDRTLLNTLFEHKNCVSIKPYYYQKEDGSDNYMEIVQNICRNFTDMKLMRDRVVNKTFCEPLPQVKR
;
A
#
# COMPACT_ATOMS: atom_id res chain seq x y z
N MET A 1 -13.16 14.43 -16.82
CA MET A 1 -12.01 14.40 -15.88
C MET A 1 -12.05 13.09 -15.10
N ASN A 2 -10.90 12.45 -14.89
CA ASN A 2 -10.79 11.14 -14.25
C ASN A 2 -10.38 11.23 -12.76
N ARG A 3 -10.40 10.11 -12.05
CA ARG A 3 -9.86 9.97 -10.70
C ARG A 3 -8.96 8.74 -10.58
N VAL A 4 -7.85 8.87 -9.89
CA VAL A 4 -7.00 7.76 -9.44
C VAL A 4 -7.15 7.65 -7.93
N VAL A 5 -7.47 6.47 -7.41
CA VAL A 5 -7.53 6.17 -5.99
C VAL A 5 -6.38 5.22 -5.67
N ILE A 6 -5.35 5.74 -5.02
CA ILE A 6 -4.21 4.97 -4.54
C ILE A 6 -4.61 4.29 -3.24
N ILE A 7 -4.48 2.96 -3.23
CA ILE A 7 -4.80 2.10 -2.10
C ILE A 7 -3.52 1.40 -1.61
N GLY A 8 -3.33 1.35 -0.30
CA GLY A 8 -2.27 0.56 0.35
C GLY A 8 -2.76 -0.04 1.68
N ASN A 9 -1.85 -0.59 2.48
CA ASN A 9 -2.20 -1.40 3.66
C ASN A 9 -3.08 -0.66 4.70
N GLY A 10 -2.98 0.67 4.79
CA GLY A 10 -3.87 1.48 5.64
C GLY A 10 -5.34 1.39 5.25
N PHE A 11 -5.66 1.05 4.00
CA PHE A 11 -7.03 0.83 3.54
C PHE A 11 -7.57 -0.49 4.08
N ASP A 12 -6.78 -1.56 4.02
CA ASP A 12 -7.09 -2.85 4.62
C ASP A 12 -7.24 -2.75 6.14
N LEU A 13 -6.36 -1.99 6.79
CA LEU A 13 -6.46 -1.71 8.23
C LEU A 13 -7.75 -0.96 8.57
N ALA A 14 -8.21 -0.06 7.71
CA ALA A 14 -9.51 0.59 7.86
C ALA A 14 -10.68 -0.40 7.77
N HIS A 15 -10.48 -1.58 7.18
CA HIS A 15 -11.41 -2.70 7.13
C HIS A 15 -11.10 -3.78 8.17
N SER A 16 -10.28 -3.46 9.18
CA SER A 16 -9.88 -4.39 10.24
C SER A 16 -9.17 -5.66 9.76
N LEU A 17 -8.44 -5.58 8.65
CA LEU A 17 -7.51 -6.62 8.23
C LEU A 17 -6.10 -6.35 8.78
N PRO A 18 -5.45 -7.32 9.45
CA PRO A 18 -4.09 -7.16 9.94
C PRO A 18 -3.09 -7.32 8.79
N THR A 19 -2.78 -6.23 8.09
CA THR A 19 -1.87 -6.23 6.94
C THR A 19 -0.62 -5.39 7.16
N ARG A 20 -0.28 -5.06 8.41
CA ARG A 20 1.03 -4.47 8.71
C ARG A 20 2.10 -5.53 8.54
N TYR A 21 3.31 -5.11 8.18
CA TYR A 21 4.46 -6.01 8.23
C TYR A 21 4.75 -6.50 9.66
N GLU A 22 4.40 -5.73 10.69
CA GLU A 22 4.44 -6.19 12.08
C GLU A 22 3.51 -7.40 12.32
N ASP A 23 2.27 -7.33 11.83
CA ASP A 23 1.30 -8.43 11.99
C ASP A 23 1.80 -9.70 11.29
N PHE A 24 2.38 -9.55 10.09
CA PHE A 24 3.04 -10.63 9.35
C PHE A 24 4.21 -11.25 10.14
N ILE A 25 5.11 -10.44 10.71
CA ILE A 25 6.25 -10.94 11.46
C ILE A 25 5.78 -11.63 12.76
N ASN A 26 4.77 -11.09 13.42
CA ASN A 26 4.16 -11.75 14.58
C ASN A 26 3.59 -13.13 14.21
N TRP A 27 2.87 -13.24 13.10
CA TRP A 27 2.39 -14.51 12.57
C TRP A 27 3.54 -15.49 12.26
N TYR A 28 4.63 -15.03 11.64
CA TYR A 28 5.81 -15.87 11.39
C TYR A 28 6.36 -16.49 12.69
N TRP A 29 6.42 -15.71 13.77
CA TRP A 29 6.85 -16.21 15.06
C TRP A 29 5.83 -17.14 15.73
N GLU A 30 4.53 -16.92 15.54
CA GLU A 30 3.50 -17.87 15.97
C GLU A 30 3.66 -19.24 15.28
N GLN A 31 4.00 -19.26 13.98
CA GLN A 31 4.30 -20.50 13.26
C GLN A 31 5.51 -21.24 13.88
N TRP A 32 6.53 -20.49 14.28
CA TRP A 32 7.66 -21.05 15.03
C TRP A 32 7.24 -21.64 16.38
N GLY A 33 6.38 -20.97 17.13
CA GLY A 33 5.86 -21.48 18.39
C GLY A 33 5.11 -22.81 18.22
N GLN A 34 4.26 -22.91 17.20
CA GLN A 34 3.55 -24.16 16.85
C GLN A 34 4.52 -25.28 16.45
N ARG A 35 5.54 -24.93 15.65
CA ARG A 35 6.59 -25.87 15.25
C ARG A 35 7.31 -26.39 16.49
N LEU A 36 7.87 -25.52 17.33
CA LEU A 36 8.60 -25.93 18.53
C LEU A 36 7.73 -26.70 19.54
N ARG A 37 6.42 -26.41 19.62
CA ARG A 37 5.48 -27.13 20.48
C ARG A 37 5.42 -28.63 20.17
N SER A 38 5.53 -28.99 18.89
CA SER A 38 5.34 -30.36 18.38
C SER A 38 6.62 -30.99 17.82
N TYR A 39 7.73 -30.25 17.73
CA TYR A 39 8.93 -30.72 17.06
C TYR A 39 9.66 -31.82 17.85
N SER A 40 9.88 -32.96 17.20
CA SER A 40 10.48 -34.15 17.80
C SER A 40 12.01 -34.09 17.92
N GLY A 41 12.67 -33.26 17.11
CA GLY A 41 14.12 -33.12 17.11
C GLY A 41 14.64 -32.12 18.14
N LYS A 42 15.97 -32.05 18.28
CA LYS A 42 16.67 -31.05 19.11
C LYS A 42 17.06 -29.78 18.35
N PHE A 43 17.19 -29.86 17.02
CA PHE A 43 17.64 -28.77 16.17
C PHE A 43 16.59 -28.49 15.10
N ALA A 44 15.98 -27.32 15.15
CA ALA A 44 15.01 -26.85 14.16
C ALA A 44 15.56 -25.57 13.51
N GLU A 45 15.53 -25.48 12.19
CA GLU A 45 15.98 -24.31 11.45
C GLU A 45 15.04 -23.98 10.28
N ASP A 46 15.10 -22.73 9.84
CA ASP A 46 14.64 -22.27 8.53
C ASP A 46 15.71 -21.34 7.92
N MET A 47 15.35 -20.60 6.87
CA MET A 47 16.27 -19.67 6.20
C MET A 47 16.74 -18.49 7.07
N PHE A 48 15.94 -18.10 8.08
CA PHE A 48 16.19 -16.89 8.85
C PHE A 48 16.75 -17.17 10.24
N CYS A 49 16.31 -18.23 10.90
CA CYS A 49 16.73 -18.53 12.27
C CYS A 49 16.80 -20.03 12.58
N SER A 50 17.45 -20.33 13.70
CA SER A 50 17.62 -21.69 14.20
C SER A 50 17.47 -21.76 15.71
N PHE A 51 16.91 -22.89 16.17
CA PHE A 51 16.65 -23.22 17.56
C PHE A 51 17.28 -24.57 17.88
N ARG A 52 18.30 -24.57 18.75
CA ARG A 52 19.00 -25.79 19.16
C ARG A 52 18.88 -26.00 20.66
N LEU A 53 18.34 -27.15 21.07
CA LEU A 53 18.40 -27.58 22.47
C LEU A 53 19.84 -27.93 22.83
N LYS A 54 20.30 -27.39 23.96
CA LYS A 54 21.61 -27.72 24.49
C LYS A 54 21.67 -29.19 24.93
N GLU A 55 22.81 -29.83 24.67
CA GLU A 55 23.01 -31.26 24.96
C GLU A 55 22.79 -31.60 26.45
N ASN A 56 23.16 -30.69 27.35
CA ASN A 56 23.02 -30.84 28.81
C ASN A 56 21.56 -30.89 29.30
N ILE A 57 20.58 -30.52 28.47
CA ILE A 57 19.15 -30.57 28.83
C ILE A 57 18.62 -32.01 28.89
N GLY A 58 19.27 -32.96 28.21
CA GLY A 58 18.93 -34.39 28.29
C GLY A 58 17.54 -34.77 27.75
N LEU A 59 16.84 -33.84 27.07
CA LEU A 59 15.54 -34.09 26.46
C LEU A 59 15.68 -34.59 25.02
N ALA A 60 14.79 -35.50 24.60
CA ALA A 60 14.81 -36.08 23.26
C ALA A 60 14.44 -35.09 22.16
N GLY A 61 13.66 -34.06 22.48
CA GLY A 61 13.24 -33.03 21.52
C GLY A 61 12.42 -31.91 22.14
N TRP A 62 12.09 -30.91 21.33
CA TRP A 62 11.39 -29.69 21.73
C TRP A 62 10.01 -29.95 22.34
N TYR A 63 9.26 -30.94 21.84
CA TYR A 63 7.93 -31.29 22.37
C TYR A 63 7.92 -31.64 23.88
N LEU A 64 9.05 -32.11 24.44
CA LEU A 64 9.16 -32.45 25.87
C LEU A 64 9.50 -31.23 26.74
N VAL A 65 10.14 -30.21 26.17
CA VAL A 65 10.62 -29.03 26.90
C VAL A 65 9.48 -28.35 27.65
N TRP A 66 8.37 -28.20 26.95
CA TRP A 66 7.18 -27.50 27.43
C TRP A 66 6.52 -28.19 28.62
N GLY A 67 6.38 -29.52 28.56
CA GLY A 67 5.81 -30.30 29.66
C GLY A 67 6.77 -30.44 30.84
N TYR A 68 8.03 -30.81 30.59
CA TYR A 68 8.99 -31.18 31.63
C TYR A 68 9.66 -29.98 32.32
N ARG A 69 10.01 -28.93 31.56
CA ARG A 69 10.76 -27.77 32.11
C ARG A 69 9.84 -26.64 32.55
N TYR A 70 8.79 -26.35 31.77
CA TYR A 70 7.90 -25.20 32.03
C TYR A 70 6.51 -25.57 32.55
N GLN A 71 6.24 -26.87 32.74
CA GLN A 71 5.00 -27.38 33.34
C GLN A 71 3.72 -26.77 32.71
N ILE A 72 3.67 -26.69 31.36
CA ILE A 72 2.54 -26.08 30.62
C ILE A 72 1.18 -26.70 30.96
N LEU A 73 1.12 -27.89 31.57
CA LEU A 73 -0.11 -28.48 32.12
C LEU A 73 -0.86 -27.55 33.10
N PHE A 74 -0.20 -26.55 33.69
CA PHE A 74 -0.80 -25.62 34.65
C PHE A 74 -0.91 -24.16 34.15
N LYS A 75 -0.31 -23.82 33.01
CA LYS A 75 -0.35 -22.47 32.40
C LYS A 75 -0.49 -22.57 30.88
N GLN A 76 -1.52 -21.95 30.33
CA GLN A 76 -1.66 -21.80 28.88
C GLN A 76 -0.74 -20.66 28.40
N TYR A 77 0.23 -21.02 27.57
CA TYR A 77 1.07 -20.08 26.82
C TYR A 77 0.61 -20.05 25.36
N SER A 78 0.52 -18.84 24.81
CA SER A 78 0.39 -18.59 23.37
C SER A 78 1.64 -19.06 22.64
N ASP A 79 1.52 -19.32 21.34
CA ASP A 79 2.68 -19.75 20.53
C ASP A 79 3.77 -18.68 20.47
N ARG A 80 3.39 -17.40 20.49
CA ARG A 80 4.31 -16.28 20.59
C ARG A 80 5.14 -16.32 21.88
N GLU A 81 4.49 -16.53 23.02
CA GLU A 81 5.19 -16.62 24.32
C GLU A 81 6.17 -17.81 24.37
N LEU A 82 5.85 -18.93 23.71
CA LEU A 82 6.78 -20.07 23.65
C LEU A 82 8.08 -19.69 22.95
N VAL A 83 8.00 -18.96 21.84
CA VAL A 83 9.18 -18.48 21.12
C VAL A 83 9.99 -17.52 21.99
N GLU A 84 9.33 -16.57 22.66
CA GLU A 84 10.02 -15.64 23.56
C GLU A 84 10.73 -16.35 24.71
N ILE A 85 10.13 -17.39 25.29
CA ILE A 85 10.78 -18.23 26.30
C ILE A 85 12.01 -18.93 25.70
N ALA A 86 11.88 -19.50 24.50
CA ALA A 86 12.98 -20.20 23.84
C ALA A 86 14.15 -19.26 23.51
N ILE A 87 13.88 -18.04 23.03
CA ILE A 87 14.90 -17.04 22.71
C ILE A 87 15.61 -16.55 23.98
N ASN A 88 14.87 -16.36 25.08
CA ASN A 88 15.40 -15.77 26.31
C ASN A 88 16.11 -16.78 27.24
N ASP A 89 15.71 -18.07 27.24
CA ASP A 89 16.36 -19.10 28.05
C ASP A 89 17.66 -19.61 27.37
N LYS A 90 18.72 -18.84 27.55
CA LYS A 90 20.08 -19.17 27.07
C LYS A 90 20.68 -20.41 27.73
N GLU A 91 20.14 -20.92 28.82
CA GLU A 91 20.59 -22.17 29.42
C GLU A 91 19.97 -23.39 28.73
N MET A 92 18.84 -23.20 28.06
CA MET A 92 18.07 -24.23 27.37
C MET A 92 18.35 -24.28 25.87
N CYS A 93 18.34 -23.10 25.23
CA CYS A 93 18.37 -22.97 23.78
C CYS A 93 19.58 -22.15 23.32
N ASP A 94 20.29 -22.65 22.30
CA ASP A 94 21.12 -21.83 21.44
C ASP A 94 20.24 -21.33 20.27
N PHE A 95 19.77 -20.09 20.39
CA PHE A 95 19.02 -19.38 19.35
C PHE A 95 19.97 -18.51 18.52
N CYS A 96 19.80 -18.53 17.20
CA CYS A 96 20.56 -17.68 16.29
C CYS A 96 19.70 -17.21 15.12
N ILE A 97 19.77 -15.91 14.82
CA ILE A 97 19.29 -15.33 13.55
C ILE A 97 20.44 -15.40 12.56
N ASN A 98 20.26 -16.19 11.50
CA ASN A 98 21.28 -16.47 10.49
C ASN A 98 21.24 -15.47 9.32
N SER A 99 20.19 -14.66 9.23
CA SER A 99 19.99 -13.66 8.16
C SER A 99 20.18 -12.23 8.68
N VAL A 100 21.13 -11.50 8.10
CA VAL A 100 21.33 -10.07 8.38
C VAL A 100 20.08 -9.26 8.02
N PHE A 101 19.40 -9.63 6.92
CA PHE A 101 18.17 -8.99 6.51
C PHE A 101 17.05 -9.17 7.53
N PHE A 102 16.82 -10.40 7.97
CA PHE A 102 15.79 -10.69 8.97
C PHE A 102 16.13 -10.08 10.34
N SER A 103 17.42 -10.02 10.71
CA SER A 103 17.87 -9.29 11.92
C SER A 103 17.46 -7.83 11.86
N ARG A 104 17.71 -7.13 10.75
CA ARG A 104 17.30 -5.72 10.58
C ARG A 104 15.79 -5.54 10.66
N ILE A 105 15.01 -6.48 10.12
CA ILE A 105 13.55 -6.46 10.22
C ILE A 105 13.11 -6.55 11.69
N CYS A 106 13.64 -7.53 12.44
CA CYS A 106 13.31 -7.71 13.85
C CYS A 106 13.72 -6.49 14.69
N GLU A 107 14.95 -6.00 14.51
CA GLU A 107 15.47 -4.81 15.21
C GLU A 107 14.62 -3.56 14.92
N ALA A 108 14.14 -3.38 13.69
CA ALA A 108 13.27 -2.25 13.33
C ALA A 108 11.93 -2.33 14.07
N ILE A 109 11.31 -3.50 14.13
CA ILE A 109 10.05 -3.70 14.87
C ILE A 109 10.26 -3.49 16.37
N GLU A 110 11.31 -4.05 16.96
CA GLU A 110 11.59 -3.89 18.39
C GLU A 110 11.88 -2.43 18.79
N SER A 111 12.62 -1.70 17.96
CA SER A 111 13.03 -0.33 18.28
C SER A 111 12.01 0.75 17.91
N LYS A 112 11.22 0.54 16.84
CA LYS A 112 10.31 1.56 16.29
C LYS A 112 8.83 1.16 16.35
N GLY A 113 8.52 -0.12 16.54
CA GLY A 113 7.17 -0.68 16.43
C GLY A 113 6.67 -0.85 14.99
N TRP A 114 7.53 -0.66 13.99
CA TRP A 114 7.19 -0.84 12.58
C TRP A 114 8.44 -1.05 11.73
N VAL A 115 8.25 -1.58 10.52
CA VAL A 115 9.33 -1.81 9.55
C VAL A 115 8.84 -1.50 8.13
N ASP A 116 9.73 -1.00 7.29
CA ASP A 116 9.57 -0.98 5.82
C ASP A 116 10.56 -2.00 5.27
N ILE A 117 10.07 -3.22 5.01
CA ILE A 117 10.90 -4.36 4.60
C ILE A 117 11.65 -4.07 3.29
N GLU A 118 10.98 -3.41 2.34
CA GLU A 118 11.55 -3.06 1.04
C GLU A 118 12.69 -2.05 1.17
N ARG A 119 12.55 -1.08 2.09
CA ARG A 119 13.61 -0.12 2.40
C ARG A 119 14.79 -0.78 3.11
N GLU A 120 14.56 -1.71 4.05
CA GLU A 120 15.65 -2.43 4.71
C GLU A 120 16.43 -3.32 3.74
N TYR A 121 15.72 -3.97 2.82
CA TYR A 121 16.34 -4.70 1.71
C TYR A 121 17.22 -3.79 0.85
N TYR A 122 16.70 -2.63 0.43
CA TYR A 122 17.46 -1.69 -0.39
C TYR A 122 18.71 -1.15 0.33
N ASN A 123 18.59 -0.85 1.63
CA ASN A 123 19.73 -0.39 2.42
C ASN A 123 20.86 -1.44 2.42
N LEU A 124 20.53 -2.72 2.59
CA LEU A 124 21.52 -3.82 2.53
C LEU A 124 22.08 -4.04 1.13
N LEU A 125 21.23 -3.96 0.11
CA LEU A 125 21.66 -4.05 -1.28
C LEU A 125 22.66 -2.95 -1.62
N ARG A 126 22.38 -1.72 -1.18
CA ARG A 126 23.29 -0.59 -1.34
C ARG A 126 24.59 -0.81 -0.57
N ASP A 127 24.53 -1.30 0.66
CA ASP A 127 25.72 -1.59 1.46
C ASP A 127 26.62 -2.62 0.74
N ALA A 128 26.04 -3.68 0.18
CA ALA A 128 26.75 -4.70 -0.58
C ALA A 128 27.40 -4.17 -1.88
N VAL A 129 26.78 -3.18 -2.53
CA VAL A 129 27.31 -2.60 -3.78
C VAL A 129 28.35 -1.50 -3.53
N LEU A 130 28.11 -0.61 -2.56
CA LEU A 130 28.98 0.53 -2.30
C LEU A 130 30.15 0.18 -1.37
N ARG A 131 29.97 -0.80 -0.49
CA ARG A 131 30.91 -1.15 0.59
C ARG A 131 31.00 -2.68 0.77
N PRO A 132 31.35 -3.44 -0.30
CA PRO A 132 31.35 -4.90 -0.27
C PRO A 132 32.26 -5.48 0.83
N GLU A 133 33.39 -4.82 1.13
CA GLU A 133 34.33 -5.23 2.18
C GLU A 133 33.76 -5.24 3.60
N ASN A 134 32.65 -4.53 3.84
CA ASN A 134 31.98 -4.47 5.15
C ASN A 134 30.81 -5.44 5.27
N CYS A 135 30.53 -6.22 4.22
CA CYS A 135 29.37 -7.09 4.16
C CYS A 135 29.80 -8.55 4.35
N ASN A 136 29.14 -9.25 5.28
CA ASN A 136 29.28 -10.69 5.49
C ASN A 136 28.18 -11.51 4.76
N TYR A 137 27.55 -10.90 3.76
CA TYR A 137 26.49 -11.48 2.95
C TYR A 137 26.67 -11.07 1.49
N THR A 138 26.11 -11.87 0.59
CA THR A 138 26.11 -11.64 -0.86
C THR A 138 24.76 -11.12 -1.34
N ILE A 139 24.76 -10.50 -2.53
CA ILE A 139 23.52 -10.03 -3.18
C ILE A 139 22.60 -11.22 -3.52
N SER A 140 23.17 -12.34 -3.94
CA SER A 140 22.43 -13.58 -4.22
C SER A 140 21.70 -14.10 -2.98
N GLU A 141 22.36 -14.12 -1.81
CA GLU A 141 21.75 -14.51 -0.54
C GLU A 141 20.63 -13.54 -0.15
N LEU A 142 20.84 -12.23 -0.30
CA LEU A 142 19.83 -11.21 0.00
C LEU A 142 18.60 -11.35 -0.91
N ASN A 143 18.80 -11.59 -2.20
CA ASN A 143 17.73 -11.87 -3.17
C ASN A 143 16.92 -13.12 -2.79
N CYS A 144 17.60 -14.18 -2.36
CA CYS A 144 16.97 -15.41 -1.91
C CYS A 144 16.12 -15.18 -0.65
N GLN A 145 16.66 -14.43 0.32
CA GLN A 145 15.95 -14.08 1.55
C GLN A 145 14.72 -13.21 1.28
N LEU A 146 14.81 -12.21 0.39
CA LEU A 146 13.66 -11.39 0.01
C LEU A 146 12.55 -12.24 -0.63
N ARG A 147 12.91 -13.18 -1.51
CA ARG A 147 11.95 -14.11 -2.11
C ARG A 147 11.26 -14.98 -1.06
N GLN A 148 12.00 -15.46 -0.06
CA GLN A 148 11.41 -16.23 1.04
C GLN A 148 10.45 -15.38 1.88
N VAL A 149 10.77 -14.11 2.15
CA VAL A 149 9.86 -13.17 2.83
C VAL A 149 8.60 -12.97 1.99
N GLN A 150 8.72 -12.75 0.68
CA GLN A 150 7.58 -12.60 -0.23
C GLN A 150 6.65 -13.83 -0.19
N ASN A 151 7.20 -15.05 -0.24
CA ASN A 151 6.41 -16.28 -0.19
C ASN A 151 5.63 -16.42 1.13
N LEU A 152 6.30 -16.16 2.26
CA LEU A 152 5.66 -16.21 3.58
C LEU A 152 4.62 -15.09 3.75
N LEU A 153 4.87 -13.91 3.19
CA LEU A 153 3.92 -12.81 3.19
C LEU A 153 2.66 -13.18 2.39
N ALA A 154 2.81 -13.80 1.22
CA ALA A 154 1.68 -14.26 0.41
C ALA A 154 0.85 -15.33 1.15
N GLU A 155 1.52 -16.26 1.84
CA GLU A 155 0.86 -17.26 2.69
C GLU A 155 0.07 -16.61 3.82
N TYR A 156 0.69 -15.68 4.55
CA TYR A 156 0.06 -14.93 5.62
C TYR A 156 -1.16 -14.14 5.14
N LEU A 157 -1.02 -13.40 4.05
CA LEU A 157 -2.10 -12.58 3.52
C LEU A 157 -3.28 -13.44 3.03
N SER A 158 -3.00 -14.62 2.48
CA SER A 158 -4.03 -15.60 2.09
C SER A 158 -4.81 -16.11 3.32
N PHE A 159 -4.14 -16.26 4.47
CA PHE A 159 -4.79 -16.65 5.73
C PHE A 159 -5.73 -15.56 6.27
N VAL A 160 -5.26 -14.30 6.34
CA VAL A 160 -6.04 -13.20 6.96
C VAL A 160 -7.18 -12.66 6.08
N THR A 161 -7.12 -12.89 4.77
CA THR A 161 -8.17 -12.46 3.81
C THR A 161 -9.30 -13.47 3.66
N SER A 162 -9.32 -14.55 4.43
CA SER A 162 -10.40 -15.55 4.44
C SER A 162 -11.75 -15.01 4.99
N VAL A 163 -11.75 -13.82 5.60
CA VAL A 163 -12.94 -13.19 6.17
C VAL A 163 -13.70 -12.40 5.11
N GLU A 164 -15.03 -12.52 5.08
CA GLU A 164 -15.89 -11.73 4.20
C GLU A 164 -15.89 -10.25 4.61
N ILE A 165 -15.44 -9.38 3.70
CA ILE A 165 -15.38 -7.93 3.89
C ILE A 165 -16.54 -7.29 3.13
N LYS A 166 -17.21 -6.34 3.78
CA LYS A 166 -18.31 -5.58 3.16
C LYS A 166 -17.84 -4.18 2.77
N CYS A 167 -18.47 -3.65 1.72
CA CYS A 167 -18.30 -2.27 1.31
C CYS A 167 -18.85 -1.32 2.38
N ASP A 168 -18.05 -0.36 2.84
CA ASP A 168 -18.49 0.72 3.72
C ASP A 168 -19.02 1.88 2.87
N GLU A 169 -20.29 2.26 3.11
CA GLU A 169 -20.96 3.30 2.33
C GLU A 169 -20.26 4.66 2.41
N ARG A 170 -19.60 4.99 3.53
CA ARG A 170 -18.91 6.28 3.70
C ARG A 170 -17.65 6.31 2.84
N ILE A 171 -16.89 5.22 2.81
CA ILE A 171 -15.72 5.07 1.94
C ILE A 171 -16.16 5.11 0.47
N HIS A 172 -17.24 4.38 0.12
CA HIS A 172 -17.82 4.40 -1.22
C HIS A 172 -18.23 5.82 -1.63
N GLN A 173 -18.94 6.57 -0.78
CA GLN A 173 -19.34 7.95 -1.05
C GLN A 173 -18.13 8.89 -1.24
N GLN A 174 -17.03 8.69 -0.50
CA GLN A 174 -15.81 9.47 -0.70
C GLN A 174 -15.17 9.17 -2.06
N ILE A 175 -15.03 7.89 -2.42
CA ILE A 175 -14.40 7.48 -3.69
C ILE A 175 -15.20 7.95 -4.91
N TYR A 176 -16.51 7.77 -4.90
CA TYR A 176 -17.41 8.08 -6.02
C TYR A 176 -17.99 9.49 -5.96
N GLY A 177 -17.64 10.27 -4.94
CA GLY A 177 -18.13 11.62 -4.74
C GLY A 177 -17.66 12.61 -5.80
N ARG A 178 -18.26 13.80 -5.78
CA ARG A 178 -17.96 14.88 -6.73
C ARG A 178 -16.50 15.33 -6.72
N ILE A 179 -16.08 15.95 -7.83
CA ILE A 179 -14.84 16.73 -7.93
C ILE A 179 -15.12 18.12 -7.38
N ARG A 180 -14.41 18.49 -6.31
CA ARG A 180 -14.53 19.81 -5.67
C ARG A 180 -13.55 20.78 -6.32
N LYS A 181 -14.04 21.96 -6.73
CA LYS A 181 -13.20 23.04 -7.28
C LYS A 181 -12.04 23.41 -6.35
N ASN A 182 -12.29 23.49 -5.04
CA ASN A 182 -11.26 23.82 -4.03
C ASN A 182 -10.16 22.77 -3.89
N ASP A 183 -10.36 21.56 -4.41
CA ASP A 183 -9.30 20.56 -4.45
C ASP A 183 -8.35 20.80 -5.65
N ILE A 184 -8.78 21.52 -6.69
CA ILE A 184 -8.05 21.67 -7.96
C ILE A 184 -6.91 22.69 -7.81
N CYS A 185 -5.73 22.33 -8.34
CA CYS A 185 -4.56 23.20 -8.33
C CYS A 185 -4.80 24.49 -9.12
N ILE A 186 -4.23 25.60 -8.66
CA ILE A 186 -4.50 26.93 -9.20
C ILE A 186 -4.02 27.00 -10.66
N SER A 187 -2.87 26.40 -10.95
CA SER A 187 -2.28 26.39 -12.30
C SER A 187 -3.13 25.68 -13.35
N GLN A 188 -4.08 24.81 -12.95
CA GLN A 188 -4.89 24.01 -13.88
C GLN A 188 -6.39 24.19 -13.68
N ILE A 189 -6.82 25.27 -13.01
CA ILE A 189 -8.24 25.54 -12.78
C ILE A 189 -9.07 25.61 -14.07
N LEU A 190 -8.47 26.03 -15.18
CA LEU A 190 -9.14 26.05 -16.48
C LEU A 190 -9.55 24.65 -16.94
N LYS A 191 -8.75 23.61 -16.67
CA LYS A 191 -9.12 22.22 -17.00
C LYS A 191 -10.38 21.74 -16.25
N TYR A 192 -10.62 22.27 -15.06
CA TYR A 192 -11.85 22.01 -14.32
C TYR A 192 -13.06 22.66 -15.02
N TYR A 193 -12.95 23.92 -15.41
CA TYR A 193 -14.03 24.61 -16.11
C TYR A 193 -14.28 24.07 -17.53
N ASP A 194 -13.24 23.66 -18.24
CA ASP A 194 -13.37 22.95 -19.51
C ASP A 194 -14.17 21.66 -19.32
N TYR A 195 -13.91 20.92 -18.24
CA TYR A 195 -14.67 19.72 -17.92
C TYR A 195 -16.13 20.03 -17.56
N VAL A 196 -16.39 21.07 -16.76
CA VAL A 196 -17.75 21.54 -16.46
C VAL A 196 -18.50 21.87 -17.76
N ARG A 197 -17.86 22.60 -18.68
CA ARG A 197 -18.43 22.95 -19.99
C ARG A 197 -18.76 21.71 -20.81
N CYS A 198 -17.85 20.73 -20.88
CA CYS A 198 -18.10 19.45 -21.56
C CYS A 198 -19.34 18.73 -21.01
N LEU A 199 -19.57 18.75 -19.69
CA LEU A 199 -20.74 18.13 -19.08
C LEU A 199 -22.04 18.89 -19.40
N ILE A 200 -21.99 20.23 -19.46
CA ILE A 200 -23.13 21.08 -19.83
C ILE A 200 -23.49 20.84 -21.30
N ASP A 201 -22.51 20.90 -22.20
CA ASP A 201 -22.72 20.70 -23.65
C ASP A 201 -23.19 19.28 -23.95
N GLY A 202 -22.68 18.29 -23.20
CA GLY A 202 -23.04 16.88 -23.29
C GLY A 202 -24.25 16.46 -22.45
N ALA A 203 -25.01 17.40 -21.87
CA ALA A 203 -26.00 17.09 -20.85
C ALA A 203 -27.06 16.07 -21.29
N ASP A 204 -27.52 16.18 -22.54
CA ASP A 204 -28.57 15.31 -23.08
C ASP A 204 -28.14 13.87 -23.35
N ASN A 205 -26.84 13.63 -23.55
CA ASN A 205 -26.33 12.34 -23.97
C ASN A 205 -25.24 11.84 -23.02
N GLU A 206 -24.05 12.43 -23.09
CA GLU A 206 -22.86 11.97 -22.36
C GLU A 206 -23.05 12.05 -20.84
N TYR A 207 -23.66 13.12 -20.34
CA TYR A 207 -23.92 13.25 -18.91
C TYR A 207 -24.94 12.21 -18.41
N GLN A 208 -26.03 11.99 -19.15
CA GLN A 208 -26.99 10.94 -18.80
C GLN A 208 -26.35 9.55 -18.82
N ARG A 209 -25.49 9.26 -19.80
CA ARG A 209 -24.72 8.00 -19.85
C ARG A 209 -23.79 7.87 -18.65
N LEU A 210 -23.11 8.95 -18.26
CA LEU A 210 -22.27 8.98 -17.08
C LEU A 210 -23.08 8.63 -15.82
N LEU A 211 -24.21 9.29 -15.59
CA LEU A 211 -25.10 9.00 -14.47
C LEU A 211 -25.55 7.53 -14.44
N CYS A 212 -25.91 6.96 -15.60
CA CYS A 212 -26.25 5.54 -15.69
C CYS A 212 -25.08 4.61 -15.30
N ARG A 213 -23.83 4.98 -15.64
CA ARG A 213 -22.64 4.21 -15.25
C ARG A 213 -22.39 4.27 -13.73
N TYR A 214 -22.80 5.35 -13.08
CA TYR A 214 -22.83 5.45 -11.61
C TYR A 214 -24.02 4.72 -10.96
N GLY A 215 -24.93 4.13 -11.75
CA GLY A 215 -26.17 3.54 -11.24
C GLY A 215 -27.21 4.59 -10.79
N ILE A 216 -27.06 5.84 -11.23
CA ILE A 216 -28.02 6.91 -10.96
C ILE A 216 -29.09 6.88 -12.04
N ASP A 217 -30.29 6.43 -11.67
CA ASP A 217 -31.42 6.22 -12.57
C ASP A 217 -32.69 6.97 -12.12
N GLY A 218 -33.75 6.86 -12.94
CA GLY A 218 -35.08 7.37 -12.62
C GLY A 218 -35.14 8.89 -12.44
N HIS A 219 -35.87 9.33 -11.40
CA HIS A 219 -36.07 10.74 -11.11
C HIS A 219 -34.77 11.48 -10.78
N THR A 220 -33.85 10.86 -10.03
CA THR A 220 -32.57 11.46 -9.66
C THR A 220 -31.76 11.81 -10.89
N ARG A 221 -31.66 10.88 -11.85
CA ARG A 221 -30.96 11.12 -13.13
C ARG A 221 -31.59 12.28 -13.89
N HIS A 222 -32.92 12.32 -13.95
CA HIS A 222 -33.66 13.38 -14.63
C HIS A 222 -33.40 14.76 -14.03
N TYR A 223 -33.47 14.89 -12.69
CA TYR A 223 -33.22 16.15 -12.01
C TYR A 223 -31.78 16.64 -12.18
N MET A 224 -30.78 15.77 -11.98
CA MET A 224 -29.37 16.13 -12.20
C MET A 224 -29.11 16.59 -13.63
N THR A 225 -29.75 15.95 -14.61
CA THR A 225 -29.65 16.33 -16.03
C THR A 225 -30.28 17.69 -16.29
N ILE A 226 -31.43 18.00 -15.69
CA ILE A 226 -32.04 19.33 -15.80
C ILE A 226 -31.15 20.39 -15.15
N ASP A 227 -30.62 20.10 -13.95
CA ASP A 227 -29.82 21.05 -13.21
C ASP A 227 -28.52 21.38 -13.94
N ILE A 228 -27.84 20.39 -14.55
CA ILE A 228 -26.65 20.69 -15.35
C ILE A 228 -26.99 21.47 -16.62
N LYS A 229 -28.12 21.22 -17.28
CA LYS A 229 -28.57 22.00 -18.44
C LYS A 229 -28.85 23.45 -18.12
N ARG A 230 -29.43 23.73 -16.94
CA ARG A 230 -29.70 25.10 -16.50
C ARG A 230 -28.42 25.92 -16.41
N LEU A 231 -27.27 25.29 -16.19
CA LEU A 231 -25.98 25.98 -16.16
C LEU A 231 -25.54 26.53 -17.52
N ALA A 232 -26.14 26.09 -18.63
CA ALA A 232 -25.91 26.68 -19.96
C ALA A 232 -26.35 28.15 -20.07
N GLN A 233 -27.13 28.65 -19.11
CA GLN A 233 -27.49 30.07 -19.04
C GLN A 233 -26.30 30.98 -18.72
N PHE A 234 -25.21 30.43 -18.15
CA PHE A 234 -24.00 31.18 -17.84
C PHE A 234 -23.11 31.26 -19.09
N PRO A 235 -22.71 32.46 -19.57
CA PRO A 235 -21.90 32.60 -20.78
C PRO A 235 -20.52 31.96 -20.68
N ASP A 236 -19.97 31.90 -19.47
CA ASP A 236 -18.71 31.22 -19.17
C ASP A 236 -18.85 30.38 -17.90
N ALA A 237 -18.26 29.19 -17.91
CA ALA A 237 -18.26 28.26 -16.79
C ALA A 237 -17.55 28.85 -15.56
N THR A 238 -16.62 29.79 -15.77
CA THR A 238 -15.93 30.52 -14.69
C THR A 238 -16.87 31.40 -13.86
N ASN A 239 -18.03 31.79 -14.42
CA ASN A 239 -19.06 32.59 -13.75
C ASN A 239 -20.04 31.76 -12.92
N ILE A 240 -19.95 30.43 -12.96
CA ILE A 240 -20.85 29.55 -12.20
C ILE A 240 -20.36 29.47 -10.76
N GLU A 241 -21.21 29.87 -9.81
CA GLU A 241 -20.91 29.71 -8.39
C GLU A 241 -20.90 28.24 -7.98
N ASP A 242 -19.96 27.87 -7.09
CA ASP A 242 -19.73 26.50 -6.64
C ASP A 242 -20.97 25.81 -6.04
N VAL A 243 -21.91 26.60 -5.51
CA VAL A 243 -23.16 26.09 -4.94
C VAL A 243 -24.02 25.40 -6.00
N TYR A 244 -23.98 25.86 -7.26
CA TYR A 244 -24.74 25.29 -8.37
C TYR A 244 -24.06 24.07 -8.99
N LEU A 245 -22.74 23.94 -8.84
CA LEU A 245 -21.98 22.79 -9.31
C LEU A 245 -22.03 21.60 -8.32
N LYS A 246 -22.68 21.80 -7.17
CA LYS A 246 -22.72 20.81 -6.10
C LYS A 246 -23.40 19.53 -6.58
N ASP A 247 -22.74 18.42 -6.30
CA ASP A 247 -23.16 17.05 -6.61
C ASP A 247 -23.32 16.72 -8.11
N LEU A 248 -23.10 17.68 -9.01
CA LEU A 248 -23.21 17.50 -10.46
C LEU A 248 -21.90 17.05 -11.13
N ILE A 249 -20.75 17.45 -10.59
CA ILE A 249 -19.44 17.24 -11.22
C ILE A 249 -18.83 15.92 -10.73
N LEU A 250 -19.16 14.82 -11.40
CA LEU A 250 -18.67 13.48 -11.10
C LEU A 250 -17.43 13.14 -11.95
N PRO A 251 -16.49 12.29 -11.49
CA PRO A 251 -15.43 11.76 -12.36
C PRO A 251 -15.99 10.92 -13.52
N GLU A 252 -15.37 10.93 -14.70
CA GLU A 252 -15.79 10.08 -15.82
C GLU A 252 -15.38 8.62 -15.64
N ASN A 253 -14.15 8.41 -15.19
CA ASN A 253 -13.56 7.11 -14.93
C ASN A 253 -12.72 7.16 -13.66
N ILE A 254 -12.73 6.07 -12.91
CA ILE A 254 -12.03 5.91 -11.64
C ILE A 254 -11.09 4.71 -11.74
N LEU A 255 -9.79 4.95 -11.55
CA LEU A 255 -8.80 3.89 -11.46
C LEU A 255 -8.47 3.64 -9.99
N PHE A 256 -8.77 2.45 -9.50
CA PHE A 256 -8.19 1.96 -8.25
C PHE A 256 -6.79 1.46 -8.55
N LEU A 257 -5.78 2.19 -8.08
CA LEU A 257 -4.39 1.79 -8.17
C LEU A 257 -4.03 1.10 -6.84
N ASN A 258 -4.17 -0.22 -6.83
CA ASN A 258 -3.99 -1.03 -5.63
C ASN A 258 -2.53 -1.48 -5.50
N PHE A 259 -1.86 -0.99 -4.46
CA PHE A 259 -0.51 -1.40 -4.06
C PHE A 259 -0.52 -2.57 -3.07
N ASN A 260 -1.69 -2.95 -2.58
CA ASN A 260 -1.83 -4.10 -1.72
C ASN A 260 -2.09 -5.36 -2.55
N TYR A 261 -1.83 -6.52 -1.96
CA TYR A 261 -2.02 -7.82 -2.62
C TYR A 261 -3.41 -8.41 -2.40
N THR A 262 -4.18 -7.84 -1.46
CA THR A 262 -5.51 -8.31 -1.07
C THR A 262 -6.61 -7.78 -1.99
N GLY A 263 -7.78 -8.44 -1.96
CA GLY A 263 -8.94 -8.10 -2.79
C GLY A 263 -9.85 -6.99 -2.25
N VAL A 264 -9.44 -6.21 -1.25
CA VAL A 264 -10.32 -5.18 -0.65
C VAL A 264 -10.68 -4.10 -1.67
N ALA A 265 -9.73 -3.72 -2.53
CA ALA A 265 -9.98 -2.75 -3.61
C ALA A 265 -11.03 -3.25 -4.62
N ASP A 266 -11.07 -4.56 -4.91
CA ASP A 266 -12.02 -5.16 -5.86
C ASP A 266 -13.47 -5.02 -5.40
N ILE A 267 -13.73 -5.04 -4.09
CA ILE A 267 -15.05 -4.82 -3.50
C ILE A 267 -15.58 -3.43 -3.89
N TYR A 268 -14.70 -2.42 -3.87
CA TYR A 268 -15.05 -1.05 -4.26
C TYR A 268 -15.00 -0.84 -5.77
N GLY A 269 -14.34 -1.71 -6.54
CA GLY A 269 -14.15 -1.61 -7.99
C GLY A 269 -15.30 -2.09 -8.86
N THR A 270 -16.46 -2.41 -8.26
CA THR A 270 -17.60 -3.04 -8.96
C THR A 270 -18.46 -2.09 -9.81
N THR A 271 -18.31 -0.77 -9.64
CA THR A 271 -19.10 0.22 -10.39
C THR A 271 -18.65 0.31 -11.85
N LYS A 272 -19.55 0.59 -12.80
CA LYS A 272 -19.20 0.65 -14.25
C LYS A 272 -18.27 1.80 -14.64
N VAL A 273 -18.03 2.75 -13.73
CA VAL A 273 -17.04 3.83 -13.93
C VAL A 273 -15.66 3.46 -13.42
N SER A 274 -15.53 2.36 -12.67
CA SER A 274 -14.28 1.98 -12.03
C SER A 274 -13.59 0.81 -12.72
N THR A 275 -12.26 0.82 -12.63
CA THR A 275 -11.39 -0.31 -12.96
C THR A 275 -10.34 -0.48 -11.87
N VAL A 276 -9.99 -1.71 -11.53
CA VAL A 276 -8.95 -2.03 -10.56
C VAL A 276 -7.67 -2.43 -11.27
N ASN A 277 -6.55 -1.90 -10.81
CA ASN A 277 -5.22 -2.20 -11.28
C ASN A 277 -4.35 -2.57 -10.07
N HIS A 278 -4.07 -3.86 -9.94
CA HIS A 278 -3.18 -4.44 -8.95
C HIS A 278 -1.73 -4.22 -9.39
N ILE A 279 -1.18 -3.04 -9.12
CA ILE A 279 0.08 -2.59 -9.72
C ILE A 279 1.27 -3.50 -9.35
N HIS A 280 1.17 -4.19 -8.21
CA HIS A 280 2.15 -5.13 -7.70
C HIS A 280 1.70 -6.60 -7.81
N GLY A 281 0.68 -6.91 -8.61
CA GLY A 281 0.09 -8.25 -8.65
C GLY A 281 -0.85 -8.50 -7.47
N ASP A 282 -1.38 -9.72 -7.39
CA ASP A 282 -2.36 -10.13 -6.38
C ASP A 282 -2.09 -11.57 -5.89
N LEU A 283 -2.80 -11.96 -4.83
CA LEU A 283 -2.66 -13.28 -4.21
C LEU A 283 -3.15 -14.45 -5.08
N SER A 284 -3.90 -14.21 -6.16
CA SER A 284 -4.34 -15.27 -7.06
C SER A 284 -3.20 -15.84 -7.91
N ASN A 285 -2.15 -15.03 -8.13
CA ASN A 285 -0.92 -15.45 -8.78
C ASN A 285 0.30 -14.94 -8.00
N PRO A 286 0.73 -15.65 -6.93
CA PRO A 286 1.83 -15.23 -6.07
C PRO A 286 3.15 -14.97 -6.80
N ASP A 287 3.41 -15.66 -7.91
CA ASP A 287 4.62 -15.45 -8.73
C ASP A 287 4.63 -14.09 -9.45
N SER A 288 3.46 -13.45 -9.60
CA SER A 288 3.33 -12.10 -10.17
C SER A 288 3.51 -10.98 -9.17
N ILE A 289 3.63 -11.31 -7.87
CA ILE A 289 3.81 -10.32 -6.82
C ILE A 289 5.12 -9.57 -7.03
N ILE A 290 5.02 -8.25 -7.09
CA ILE A 290 6.15 -7.33 -7.13
C ILE A 290 6.42 -6.87 -5.70
N PHE A 291 7.53 -7.35 -5.13
CA PHE A 291 8.01 -6.98 -3.80
C PHE A 291 9.47 -6.57 -3.88
N GLY A 292 9.80 -5.34 -3.52
CA GLY A 292 11.15 -4.81 -3.73
C GLY A 292 11.23 -3.29 -3.74
N TYR A 293 12.27 -2.74 -4.36
CA TYR A 293 12.57 -1.31 -4.27
C TYR A 293 12.32 -0.56 -5.57
N GLY A 294 11.87 0.69 -5.48
CA GLY A 294 11.47 1.51 -6.63
C GLY A 294 11.72 3.01 -6.46
N ASP A 295 12.92 3.41 -6.00
CA ASP A 295 13.38 4.80 -6.02
C ASP A 295 14.55 4.96 -6.98
N GLU A 296 14.25 5.35 -8.22
CA GLU A 296 15.26 5.68 -9.23
C GLU A 296 15.83 7.10 -9.07
N LEU A 297 15.20 7.91 -8.19
CA LEU A 297 15.62 9.28 -7.90
C LEU A 297 16.67 9.34 -6.78
N ASP A 298 16.98 8.21 -6.16
CA ASP A 298 18.05 8.09 -5.17
C ASP A 298 19.42 8.17 -5.87
N ASP A 299 20.37 8.96 -5.33
CA ASP A 299 21.67 9.16 -5.98
C ASP A 299 22.48 7.87 -6.04
N ASP A 300 22.33 6.98 -5.05
CA ASP A 300 23.04 5.70 -4.99
C ASP A 300 22.49 4.70 -6.02
N TYR A 301 21.29 4.92 -6.56
CA TYR A 301 20.71 4.08 -7.61
C TYR A 301 21.59 4.03 -8.86
N LYS A 302 22.27 5.15 -9.18
CA LYS A 302 23.20 5.22 -10.32
C LYS A 302 24.40 4.29 -10.14
N GLU A 303 24.83 4.04 -8.90
CA GLU A 303 25.92 3.11 -8.63
C GLU A 303 25.49 1.65 -8.81
N LEU A 304 24.22 1.33 -8.53
CA LEU A 304 23.65 0.00 -8.83
C LEU A 304 23.70 -0.28 -10.34
N LEU A 305 23.35 0.69 -11.18
CA LEU A 305 23.35 0.54 -12.64
C LEU A 305 24.73 0.39 -13.27
N LYS A 306 25.80 0.82 -12.58
CA LYS A 306 27.18 0.69 -13.07
C LYS A 306 27.77 -0.70 -12.86
N GLN A 307 27.16 -1.52 -12.00
CA GLN A 307 27.64 -2.87 -11.74
C GLN A 307 27.48 -3.76 -12.97
N THR A 308 28.45 -4.66 -13.18
CA THR A 308 28.38 -5.65 -14.27
C THR A 308 27.47 -6.83 -13.91
N ASP A 309 27.41 -7.17 -12.62
CA ASP A 309 26.49 -8.16 -12.09
C ASP A 309 25.07 -7.58 -12.09
N LYS A 310 24.13 -8.33 -12.66
CA LYS A 310 22.73 -7.94 -12.81
C LYS A 310 21.87 -8.36 -11.63
N GLU A 311 22.40 -9.17 -10.70
CA GLU A 311 21.64 -9.66 -9.56
C GLU A 311 21.09 -8.53 -8.67
N ASN A 312 21.77 -7.39 -8.61
CA ASN A 312 21.31 -6.21 -7.88
C ASN A 312 20.08 -5.54 -8.50
N LEU A 313 19.76 -5.85 -9.76
CA LEU A 313 18.59 -5.29 -10.46
C LEU A 313 17.35 -6.19 -10.37
N ASN A 314 17.47 -7.41 -9.84
CA ASN A 314 16.42 -8.43 -9.87
C ASN A 314 15.10 -7.99 -9.21
N ASN A 315 15.20 -7.21 -8.12
CA ASN A 315 14.05 -6.80 -7.29
C ASN A 315 13.78 -5.30 -7.40
N ILE A 316 14.13 -4.69 -8.53
CA ILE A 316 13.76 -3.31 -8.85
C ILE A 316 12.35 -3.28 -9.45
N LYS A 317 11.43 -2.58 -8.79
CA LYS A 317 10.02 -2.49 -9.18
C LYS A 317 9.81 -1.97 -10.60
N SER A 318 10.57 -0.94 -11.01
CA SER A 318 10.43 -0.34 -12.35
C SER A 318 10.77 -1.31 -13.48
N ILE A 319 11.70 -2.24 -13.25
CA ILE A 319 12.01 -3.33 -14.19
C ILE A 319 10.89 -4.37 -14.15
N LYS A 320 10.45 -4.74 -12.94
CA LYS A 320 9.35 -5.70 -12.73
C LYS A 320 8.02 -5.25 -13.33
N TYR A 321 7.76 -3.95 -13.43
CA TYR A 321 6.59 -3.40 -14.11
C TYR A 321 6.52 -3.73 -15.61
N LEU A 322 7.61 -4.20 -16.22
CA LEU A 322 7.62 -4.67 -17.60
C LEU A 322 7.13 -6.11 -17.75
N GLU A 323 6.97 -6.86 -16.65
CA GLU A 323 6.52 -8.26 -16.65
C GLU A 323 5.00 -8.39 -16.87
N SER A 324 4.23 -7.29 -16.73
CA SER A 324 2.78 -7.26 -16.95
C SER A 324 2.31 -5.96 -17.64
N SER A 325 1.03 -5.89 -18.02
CA SER A 325 0.47 -4.67 -18.63
C SER A 325 0.09 -3.60 -17.60
N ASN A 326 0.10 -3.91 -16.31
CA ASN A 326 -0.47 -3.07 -15.25
C ASN A 326 0.07 -1.64 -15.25
N TYR A 327 1.39 -1.48 -15.33
CA TYR A 327 2.01 -0.15 -15.42
C TYR A 327 1.66 0.57 -16.73
N ARG A 328 1.60 -0.16 -17.85
CA ARG A 328 1.19 0.38 -19.15
C ARG A 328 -0.26 0.84 -19.16
N ASP A 329 -1.13 0.14 -18.44
CA ASP A 329 -2.55 0.47 -18.27
C ASP A 329 -2.72 1.73 -17.41
N LEU A 330 -1.91 1.88 -16.35
CA LEU A 330 -1.80 3.11 -15.58
C LEU A 330 -1.39 4.29 -16.49
N LEU A 331 -0.32 4.13 -17.30
CA LEU A 331 0.14 5.16 -18.22
C LEU A 331 -0.96 5.57 -19.22
N ARG A 332 -1.67 4.59 -19.79
CA ARG A 332 -2.82 4.84 -20.68
C ARG A 332 -3.91 5.66 -19.97
N PHE A 333 -4.21 5.34 -18.72
CA PHE A 333 -5.22 6.05 -17.94
C PHE A 333 -4.83 7.52 -17.69
N ILE A 334 -3.59 7.79 -17.24
CA ILE A 334 -3.15 9.13 -16.85
C ILE A 334 -2.93 10.07 -18.06
N GLU A 335 -2.64 9.51 -19.24
CA GLU A 335 -2.55 10.29 -20.49
C GLU A 335 -3.93 10.60 -21.09
N SER A 336 -4.96 9.81 -20.78
CA SER A 336 -6.28 9.92 -21.42
C SER A 336 -7.04 11.23 -21.13
N ALA A 337 -6.92 11.77 -19.92
CA ALA A 337 -7.63 12.97 -19.50
C ALA A 337 -6.98 13.60 -18.24
N PRO A 338 -7.30 14.86 -17.91
CA PRO A 338 -7.01 15.43 -16.59
C PRO A 338 -7.58 14.55 -15.47
N TYR A 339 -6.86 14.42 -14.35
CA TYR A 339 -7.28 13.55 -13.23
C TYR A 339 -6.91 14.07 -11.84
N GLN A 340 -7.75 13.71 -10.87
CA GLN A 340 -7.51 13.90 -9.45
C GLN A 340 -6.95 12.63 -8.82
N VAL A 341 -6.03 12.74 -7.87
CA VAL A 341 -5.49 11.62 -7.10
C VAL A 341 -6.05 11.66 -5.68
N TYR A 342 -6.61 10.54 -5.22
CA TYR A 342 -6.95 10.27 -3.83
C TYR A 342 -5.95 9.27 -3.26
N ILE A 343 -5.40 9.58 -2.08
CA ILE A 343 -4.51 8.66 -1.36
C ILE A 343 -5.28 8.13 -0.17
N MET A 344 -5.57 6.83 -0.18
CA MET A 344 -6.33 6.14 0.86
C MET A 344 -5.50 4.98 1.40
N GLY A 345 -4.89 5.19 2.56
CA GLY A 345 -4.17 4.13 3.27
C GLY A 345 -2.82 3.71 2.67
N HIS A 346 -2.31 4.42 1.66
CA HIS A 346 -0.94 4.23 1.17
C HIS A 346 0.03 5.18 1.89
N SER A 347 1.22 4.67 2.24
CA SER A 347 2.23 5.43 3.02
C SER A 347 2.96 6.49 2.20
N CYS A 348 2.89 6.42 0.86
CA CYS A 348 3.68 7.19 -0.09
C CYS A 348 5.20 7.07 0.15
N GLY A 349 5.65 5.92 0.67
CA GLY A 349 7.04 5.65 0.99
C GLY A 349 7.96 5.63 -0.22
N ASN A 350 9.27 5.68 0.05
CA ASN A 350 10.28 5.77 -1.01
C ASN A 350 10.35 4.52 -1.90
N SER A 351 9.91 3.36 -1.42
CA SER A 351 9.93 2.13 -2.22
C SER A 351 9.06 2.23 -3.48
N ASP A 352 8.09 3.15 -3.54
CA ASP A 352 7.21 3.37 -4.70
C ASP A 352 7.49 4.70 -5.43
N ARG A 353 8.58 5.38 -5.07
CA ARG A 353 8.81 6.79 -5.41
C ARG A 353 8.85 7.08 -6.90
N THR A 354 9.45 6.23 -7.72
CA THR A 354 9.50 6.43 -9.18
C THR A 354 8.09 6.47 -9.80
N LEU A 355 7.22 5.56 -9.37
CA LEU A 355 5.86 5.48 -9.89
C LEU A 355 5.03 6.67 -9.37
N LEU A 356 5.11 6.96 -8.07
CA LEU A 356 4.40 8.07 -7.46
C LEU A 356 4.83 9.41 -8.05
N ASN A 357 6.13 9.62 -8.30
CA ASN A 357 6.64 10.81 -8.98
C ASN A 357 6.04 10.95 -10.39
N THR A 358 6.02 9.87 -11.17
CA THR A 358 5.44 9.85 -12.52
C THR A 358 3.97 10.28 -12.49
N LEU A 359 3.19 9.79 -11.52
CA LEU A 359 1.78 10.15 -11.34
C LEU A 359 1.62 11.60 -10.82
N PHE A 360 2.38 11.97 -9.79
CA PHE A 360 2.20 13.22 -9.07
C PHE A 360 2.69 14.43 -9.83
N GLU A 361 3.71 14.29 -10.70
CA GLU A 361 4.26 15.36 -11.53
C GLU A 361 3.72 15.35 -12.97
N HIS A 362 2.88 14.37 -13.32
CA HIS A 362 2.24 14.30 -14.65
C HIS A 362 1.48 15.59 -15.01
N LYS A 363 1.58 16.04 -16.26
CA LYS A 363 0.90 17.27 -16.76
C LYS A 363 -0.64 17.25 -16.59
N ASN A 364 -1.25 16.07 -16.48
CA ASN A 364 -2.71 15.91 -16.31
C ASN A 364 -3.15 15.74 -14.84
N CYS A 365 -2.22 15.59 -13.90
CA CYS A 365 -2.58 15.53 -12.48
C CYS A 365 -2.99 16.92 -12.01
N VAL A 366 -4.25 17.09 -11.63
CA VAL A 366 -4.81 18.40 -11.22
C VAL A 366 -4.94 18.56 -9.71
N SER A 367 -4.83 17.48 -8.94
CA SER A 367 -4.82 17.53 -7.47
C SER A 367 -4.44 16.20 -6.83
N ILE A 368 -3.91 16.26 -5.61
CA ILE A 368 -3.55 15.11 -4.77
C ILE A 368 -4.16 15.33 -3.39
N LYS A 369 -5.17 14.54 -3.05
CA LYS A 369 -5.92 14.64 -1.80
C LYS A 369 -5.64 13.45 -0.89
N PRO A 370 -4.91 13.65 0.22
CA PRO A 370 -4.71 12.61 1.21
C PRO A 370 -5.93 12.44 2.13
N TYR A 371 -6.37 11.20 2.31
CA TYR A 371 -7.31 10.81 3.36
C TYR A 371 -6.50 10.24 4.53
N TYR A 372 -6.55 10.94 5.66
CA TYR A 372 -5.73 10.64 6.82
C TYR A 372 -6.44 9.74 7.84
N TYR A 373 -5.68 9.01 8.63
CA TYR A 373 -6.19 8.28 9.78
C TYR A 373 -6.31 9.24 10.97
N GLN A 374 -7.48 9.26 11.61
CA GLN A 374 -7.73 10.02 12.83
C GLN A 374 -7.85 9.05 14.01
N LYS A 375 -7.02 9.26 15.03
CA LYS A 375 -7.00 8.48 16.28
C LYS A 375 -8.10 8.93 17.24
N GLU A 376 -8.41 8.08 18.20
CA GLU A 376 -9.41 8.36 19.24
C GLU A 376 -9.04 9.56 20.13
N ASP A 377 -7.74 9.83 20.31
CA ASP A 377 -7.22 10.98 21.06
C ASP A 377 -7.31 12.31 20.29
N GLY A 378 -7.83 12.29 19.05
CA GLY A 378 -7.95 13.45 18.17
C GLY A 378 -6.72 13.76 17.33
N SER A 379 -5.59 13.06 17.53
CA SER A 379 -4.40 13.18 16.68
C SER A 379 -4.60 12.48 15.33
N ASP A 380 -3.80 12.85 14.33
CA ASP A 380 -3.87 12.28 12.99
C ASP A 380 -2.49 12.09 12.35
N ASN A 381 -2.45 11.33 11.25
CA ASN A 381 -1.23 11.08 10.49
C ASN A 381 -1.10 11.94 9.22
N TYR A 382 -1.86 13.03 9.08
CA TYR A 382 -1.82 13.86 7.87
C TYR A 382 -0.41 14.38 7.56
N MET A 383 0.31 14.85 8.60
CA MET A 383 1.65 15.42 8.43
C MET A 383 2.64 14.39 7.90
N GLU A 384 2.57 13.15 8.40
CA GLU A 384 3.41 12.04 7.95
C GLU A 384 3.16 11.72 6.47
N ILE A 385 1.89 11.62 6.06
CA ILE A 385 1.50 11.39 4.67
C ILE A 385 2.07 12.50 3.77
N VAL A 386 1.90 13.78 4.14
CA VAL A 386 2.38 14.90 3.32
C VAL A 386 3.90 14.97 3.25
N GLN A 387 4.61 14.62 4.33
CA GLN A 387 6.08 14.51 4.33
C GLN A 387 6.55 13.43 3.34
N ASN A 388 5.87 12.29 3.29
CA ASN A 388 6.17 11.24 2.33
C ASN A 388 5.80 11.65 0.90
N ILE A 389 4.64 12.27 0.67
CA ILE A 389 4.28 12.86 -0.64
C ILE A 389 5.36 13.85 -1.09
N CYS A 390 5.85 14.73 -0.21
CA CYS A 390 6.89 15.71 -0.52
C CYS A 390 8.15 15.07 -1.13
N ARG A 391 8.58 13.92 -0.60
CA ARG A 391 9.76 13.19 -1.11
C ARG A 391 9.56 12.72 -2.55
N ASN A 392 8.33 12.48 -2.98
CA ASN A 392 8.00 12.02 -4.33
C ASN A 392 7.99 13.14 -5.39
N PHE A 393 8.26 14.39 -5.02
CA PHE A 393 8.35 15.52 -5.95
C PHE A 393 9.80 15.93 -6.20
N THR A 394 10.08 16.35 -7.43
CA THR A 394 11.29 17.07 -7.84
C THR A 394 11.04 18.58 -7.91
N ASP A 395 9.79 19.01 -8.16
CA ASP A 395 9.36 20.41 -8.13
C ASP A 395 8.48 20.74 -6.91
N MET A 396 9.06 21.45 -5.95
CA MET A 396 8.38 21.85 -4.72
C MET A 396 7.28 22.92 -4.92
N LYS A 397 7.35 23.73 -6.00
CA LYS A 397 6.26 24.66 -6.32
C LYS A 397 5.06 23.88 -6.85
N LEU A 398 5.30 22.90 -7.71
CA LEU A 398 4.28 22.00 -8.22
C LEU A 398 3.61 21.20 -7.11
N MET A 399 4.40 20.70 -6.15
CA MET A 399 3.90 20.01 -4.95
C MET A 399 2.90 20.87 -4.18
N ARG A 400 3.27 22.11 -3.84
CA ARG A 400 2.42 23.02 -3.07
C ARG A 400 1.15 23.45 -3.80
N ASP A 401 1.16 23.42 -5.14
CA ASP A 401 -0.02 23.72 -5.96
C ASP A 401 -0.97 22.51 -6.05
N ARG A 402 -0.44 21.28 -6.12
CA ARG A 402 -1.24 20.06 -6.34
C ARG A 402 -1.73 19.40 -5.06
N VAL A 403 -0.96 19.43 -3.99
CA VAL A 403 -1.33 18.77 -2.73
C VAL A 403 -2.41 19.58 -2.04
N VAL A 404 -3.57 18.96 -1.84
CA VAL A 404 -4.74 19.62 -1.26
C VAL A 404 -4.48 19.97 0.21
N ASN A 405 -4.83 21.19 0.60
CA ASN A 405 -4.67 21.65 1.98
C ASN A 405 -5.49 20.79 2.97
N LYS A 406 -4.95 20.59 4.18
CA LYS A 406 -5.61 19.82 5.25
C LYS A 406 -7.05 20.26 5.52
N THR A 407 -7.33 21.57 5.42
CA THR A 407 -8.67 22.17 5.60
C THR A 407 -9.73 21.62 4.65
N PHE A 408 -9.32 21.05 3.51
CA PHE A 408 -10.20 20.43 2.52
C PHE A 408 -10.08 18.91 2.47
N CYS A 409 -9.18 18.33 3.29
CA CYS A 409 -8.99 16.90 3.44
C CYS A 409 -9.90 16.34 4.54
N GLU A 410 -10.20 15.05 4.45
CA GLU A 410 -11.13 14.36 5.33
C GLU A 410 -10.47 13.07 5.84
N PRO A 411 -10.85 12.59 7.04
CA PRO A 411 -10.34 11.31 7.52
C PRO A 411 -10.87 10.15 6.65
N LEU A 412 -10.06 9.10 6.51
CA LEU A 412 -10.48 7.82 5.96
C LEU A 412 -11.38 7.12 7.00
N PRO A 413 -12.66 6.85 6.69
CA PRO A 413 -13.55 6.15 7.60
C PRO A 413 -12.97 4.81 8.03
N GLN A 414 -13.08 4.50 9.33
CA GLN A 414 -12.71 3.20 9.88
C GLN A 414 -13.99 2.36 10.02
N VAL A 415 -13.98 1.16 9.45
CA VAL A 415 -15.05 0.17 9.57
C VAL A 415 -14.92 -0.47 10.94
N LYS A 416 -15.86 -0.16 11.83
CA LYS A 416 -15.91 -0.79 13.15
C LYS A 416 -16.44 -2.21 12.99
N ARG A 417 -15.75 -3.18 13.61
CA ARG A 417 -16.27 -4.55 13.76
C ARG A 417 -17.47 -4.59 14.70
#